data_AF-A0A5N5EJS9-F1
#
_entry.id   AF-A0A5N5EJS9-F1
#
_cell.length_a   1.000
_cell.length_b   1.000
_cell.length_c   1.000
_cell.angle_alpha   90.00
_cell.angle_beta   90.00
_cell.angle_gamma   90.00
#
_symmetry.space_group_name_H-M   'P 1'
#
loop_
_entity.id
_entity.type
_entity.pdbx_description
1 polymer ?
#
loop_
_entity_poly.entity_id
_entity_poly.type
_entity_poly.pdbx_seq_one_letter_code
_entity_poly.pdbx_strand_id
1 'polypeptide(L)'
;ANNLARVMPKGLVAELDRGTWSPAPVFAMIAQRGRVERAEMEQTFNMGVGMVAVVAPEDVDRALAVLTARHIDCWTLGSVKKASDAAAERAFLAGDHPRF
;
A
#
# COMPACT_ATOMS: atom_id res chain seq x y z
N ALA A 1 -1.11 -2.74 -6.23
CA ALA A 1 0.21 -2.07 -6.04
C ALA A 1 0.82 -1.46 -7.33
N ASN A 2 0.09 -1.41 -8.47
CA ASN A 2 0.69 -1.05 -9.77
C ASN A 2 1.26 0.39 -9.82
N ASN A 3 0.62 1.35 -9.15
CA ASN A 3 1.11 2.73 -9.09
C ASN A 3 2.50 2.83 -8.42
N LEU A 4 2.70 2.13 -7.31
CA LEU A 4 3.98 2.13 -6.61
C LEU A 4 5.07 1.42 -7.44
N ALA A 5 4.74 0.29 -8.06
CA ALA A 5 5.69 -0.45 -8.90
C ALA A 5 6.31 0.38 -10.04
N ARG A 6 5.61 1.41 -10.53
CA ARG A 6 6.10 2.32 -11.60
C ARG A 6 7.20 3.27 -11.12
N VAL A 7 7.18 3.67 -9.85
CA VAL A 7 8.17 4.61 -9.29
C VAL A 7 9.34 3.91 -8.61
N MET A 8 9.23 2.60 -8.35
CA MET A 8 10.30 1.83 -7.70
C MET A 8 11.52 1.65 -8.61
N PRO A 9 12.75 1.96 -8.14
CA PRO A 9 13.99 1.71 -8.85
C PRO A 9 14.20 0.21 -9.18
N LYS A 10 15.01 -0.07 -10.19
CA LYS A 10 15.44 -1.45 -10.50
C LYS A 10 16.25 -2.02 -9.32
N GLY A 11 16.04 -3.29 -9.01
CA GLY A 11 16.72 -3.99 -7.92
C GLY A 11 16.13 -3.74 -6.53
N LEU A 12 15.03 -2.99 -6.44
CA LEU A 12 14.26 -2.79 -5.20
C LEU A 12 12.83 -3.29 -5.38
N VAL A 13 12.26 -3.78 -4.28
CA VAL A 13 10.87 -4.22 -4.17
C VAL A 13 10.22 -3.58 -2.95
N ALA A 14 9.02 -3.04 -3.13
CA ALA A 14 8.18 -2.58 -2.02
C ALA A 14 7.22 -3.69 -1.58
N GLU A 15 7.28 -4.04 -0.30
CA GLU A 15 6.37 -4.96 0.36
C GLU A 15 5.41 -4.15 1.24
N LEU A 16 4.13 -4.16 0.87
CA LEU A 16 3.06 -3.43 1.57
C LEU A 16 2.24 -4.41 2.41
N ASP A 17 2.06 -4.12 3.69
CA ASP A 17 1.35 -5.02 4.61
C ASP A 17 -0.12 -4.62 4.73
N ARG A 18 -1.02 -5.46 4.18
CA ARG A 18 -2.47 -5.27 4.26
C ARG A 18 -2.98 -5.20 5.70
N GLY A 19 -2.29 -5.84 6.64
CA GLY A 19 -2.63 -5.83 8.06
C GLY A 19 -2.61 -4.43 8.68
N THR A 20 -1.96 -3.46 8.04
CA THR A 20 -1.81 -2.10 8.56
C THR A 20 -3.03 -1.20 8.35
N TRP A 21 -4.01 -1.60 7.50
CA TRP A 21 -5.22 -0.81 7.31
C TRP A 21 -6.45 -1.66 6.94
N SER A 22 -7.63 -1.10 7.20
CA SER A 22 -8.90 -1.67 6.74
C SER A 22 -9.54 -0.74 5.70
N PRO A 23 -9.85 -1.23 4.49
CA PRO A 23 -10.62 -0.47 3.51
C PRO A 23 -11.97 -0.03 4.07
N ALA A 24 -12.47 1.12 3.60
CA ALA A 24 -13.79 1.60 4.00
C ALA A 24 -14.92 0.61 3.61
N PRO A 25 -16.01 0.50 4.38
CA PRO A 25 -17.09 -0.47 4.14
C PRO A 25 -17.74 -0.39 2.74
N VAL A 26 -17.66 0.78 2.09
CA VAL A 26 -18.14 0.95 0.72
C VAL A 26 -17.44 0.02 -0.27
N PHE A 27 -16.16 -0.29 -0.09
CA PHE A 27 -15.44 -1.21 -0.97
C PHE A 27 -15.97 -2.64 -0.85
N ALA A 28 -16.27 -3.10 0.37
CA ALA A 28 -16.88 -4.41 0.59
C ALA A 28 -18.28 -4.48 -0.05
N MET A 29 -19.07 -3.40 0.05
CA MET A 29 -20.38 -3.31 -0.61
C MET A 29 -20.25 -3.40 -2.14
N ILE A 30 -19.29 -2.69 -2.73
CA ILE A 30 -19.03 -2.72 -4.18
C ILE A 30 -18.62 -4.13 -4.61
N ALA A 31 -17.66 -4.74 -3.91
CA ALA A 31 -17.17 -6.08 -4.22
C ALA A 31 -18.32 -7.11 -4.16
N GLN A 32 -19.14 -7.06 -3.11
CA GLN A 32 -20.26 -7.99 -2.92
C GLN A 32 -21.34 -7.81 -4.00
N ARG A 33 -21.73 -6.57 -4.32
CA ARG A 33 -22.79 -6.31 -5.31
C ARG A 33 -22.34 -6.56 -6.74
N GLY A 34 -21.09 -6.23 -7.05
CA GLY A 34 -20.51 -6.46 -8.37
C GLY A 34 -19.97 -7.88 -8.58
N ARG A 35 -19.89 -8.70 -7.52
CA ARG A 35 -19.21 -10.02 -7.53
C ARG A 35 -17.76 -9.89 -8.02
N VAL A 36 -17.10 -8.82 -7.60
CA VAL A 36 -15.74 -8.49 -8.02
C VAL A 36 -14.75 -9.16 -7.09
N GLU A 37 -13.76 -9.85 -7.65
CA GLU A 37 -12.71 -10.46 -6.86
C GLU A 37 -11.81 -9.40 -6.22
N ARG A 38 -11.22 -9.71 -5.06
CA ARG A 38 -10.34 -8.79 -4.34
C ARG A 38 -9.19 -8.27 -5.21
N ALA A 39 -8.58 -9.13 -6.02
CA ALA A 39 -7.48 -8.74 -6.89
C ALA A 39 -7.90 -7.64 -7.89
N GLU A 40 -9.12 -7.73 -8.42
CA GLU A 40 -9.68 -6.72 -9.32
C GLU A 40 -10.06 -5.44 -8.58
N MET A 41 -10.58 -5.55 -7.35
CA MET A 41 -10.82 -4.41 -6.46
C MET A 41 -9.52 -3.62 -6.19
N GLU A 42 -8.42 -4.32 -5.90
CA GLU A 42 -7.10 -3.72 -5.63
C GLU A 42 -6.40 -3.15 -6.88
N GLN A 43 -6.74 -3.64 -8.06
CA GLN A 43 -6.27 -3.07 -9.31
C GLN A 43 -7.04 -1.81 -9.72
N THR A 44 -8.33 -1.77 -9.39
CA THR A 44 -9.24 -0.71 -9.83
C THR A 44 -9.34 0.44 -8.84
N PHE A 45 -9.38 0.13 -7.54
CA PHE A 45 -9.58 1.09 -6.46
C PHE A 45 -8.34 1.24 -5.59
N ASN A 46 -8.25 2.36 -4.87
CA ASN A 46 -7.16 2.64 -3.94
C ASN A 46 -7.25 1.82 -2.64
N MET A 47 -8.39 1.17 -2.38
CA MET A 47 -8.65 0.36 -1.19
C MET A 47 -8.40 1.10 0.14
N GLY A 48 -8.52 2.42 0.16
CA GLY A 48 -8.29 3.28 1.33
C GLY A 48 -6.93 3.98 1.38
N VAL A 49 -5.97 3.62 0.52
CA VAL A 49 -4.64 4.27 0.48
C VAL A 49 -4.54 5.16 -0.75
N GLY A 50 -4.77 6.46 -0.57
CA GLY A 50 -4.75 7.43 -1.68
C GLY A 50 -3.35 7.86 -2.13
N MET A 51 -2.35 7.76 -1.26
CA MET A 51 -0.97 8.20 -1.52
C MET A 51 0.02 7.32 -0.77
N VAL A 52 1.20 7.12 -1.38
CA VAL A 52 2.34 6.44 -0.76
C VAL A 52 3.58 7.31 -0.94
N ALA A 53 4.34 7.50 0.14
CA ALA A 53 5.65 8.15 0.11
C ALA A 53 6.72 7.13 0.50
N VAL A 54 7.85 7.13 -0.22
CA VAL A 54 9.03 6.31 0.11
C VAL A 54 10.07 7.24 0.72
N VAL A 55 10.49 6.94 1.94
CA VAL A 55 11.46 7.73 2.72
C VAL A 55 12.56 6.83 3.24
N ALA A 56 13.70 7.43 3.62
CA ALA A 56 14.76 6.70 4.29
C ALA A 56 14.28 6.22 5.68
N PRO A 57 14.76 5.06 6.19
CA PRO A 57 14.35 4.55 7.50
C PRO A 57 14.51 5.57 8.64
N GLU A 58 15.58 6.37 8.61
CA GLU A 58 15.87 7.43 9.57
C GLU A 58 14.92 8.62 9.51
N ASP A 59 14.20 8.81 8.40
CA ASP A 59 13.27 9.92 8.19
C ASP A 59 11.81 9.56 8.52
N VAL A 60 11.51 8.29 8.85
CA VAL A 60 10.13 7.80 9.06
C VAL A 60 9.40 8.61 10.13
N ASP A 61 9.99 8.73 11.32
CA ASP A 61 9.35 9.44 12.45
C ASP A 61 9.14 10.92 12.13
N ARG A 62 10.11 11.54 11.45
CA ARG A 62 10.02 12.93 11.00
C ARG A 62 8.89 13.11 9.99
N ALA A 63 8.77 12.22 9.02
CA ALA A 63 7.72 12.28 8.01
C ALA A 63 6.33 12.12 8.63
N LEU A 64 6.15 11.13 9.52
CA LEU A 64 4.91 10.91 10.25
C LEU A 64 4.53 12.12 11.10
N ALA A 65 5.49 12.73 11.81
CA ALA A 65 5.25 13.92 12.61
C ALA A 65 4.78 15.11 11.76
N VAL A 66 5.41 15.34 10.60
CA VAL A 66 5.03 16.43 9.68
C VAL A 66 3.62 16.24 9.12
N LEU A 67 3.27 15.01 8.73
CA LEU A 67 1.94 14.69 8.20
C LEU A 67 0.86 14.79 9.29
N THR A 68 1.14 14.24 10.48
CA THR A 68 0.25 14.32 11.65
C THR A 68 -0.01 15.75 12.07
N ALA A 69 1.02 16.62 12.09
CA ALA A 69 0.88 18.04 12.39
C ALA A 69 0.00 18.81 11.39
N ARG A 70 -0.24 18.23 10.20
CA ARG A 70 -1.13 18.76 9.17
C ARG A 70 -2.49 18.06 9.13
N HIS A 71 -2.79 17.24 10.13
CA HIS A 71 -4.03 16.45 10.24
C HIS A 71 -4.23 15.49 9.05
N ILE A 72 -3.13 14.95 8.51
CA ILE A 72 -3.18 13.92 7.49
C ILE A 72 -3.00 12.56 8.18
N ASP A 73 -3.99 11.69 8.03
CA ASP A 73 -3.89 10.31 8.50
C ASP A 73 -2.75 9.59 7.76
N CYS A 74 -1.74 9.17 8.51
CA CYS A 74 -0.55 8.53 7.97
C CYS A 74 -0.01 7.46 8.91
N TRP A 75 0.57 6.41 8.33
CA TRP A 75 1.19 5.31 9.07
C TRP A 75 2.27 4.65 8.20
N THR A 76 3.08 3.80 8.82
CA THR A 76 4.03 2.95 8.10
C THR A 76 3.27 1.82 7.41
N LEU A 77 3.16 1.89 6.08
CA LEU A 77 2.43 0.93 5.26
C LEU A 77 3.20 -0.39 5.01
N GLY A 78 4.53 -0.33 5.07
CA GLY A 78 5.39 -1.45 4.68
C GLY A 78 6.85 -1.04 4.59
N SER A 79 7.63 -1.79 3.80
CA SER A 79 9.07 -1.57 3.67
C SER A 79 9.57 -1.80 2.25
N VAL A 80 10.73 -1.24 1.93
CA VAL A 80 11.44 -1.47 0.67
C VAL A 80 12.66 -2.35 0.94
N LYS A 81 12.84 -3.40 0.13
CA LYS A 81 13.94 -4.36 0.24
C LYS A 81 14.65 -4.53 -1.10
N LYS A 82 15.84 -5.13 -1.08
CA LYS A 82 16.51 -5.56 -2.33
C LYS A 82 15.69 -6.68 -2.97
N ALA A 83 15.50 -6.59 -4.28
CA ALA A 83 14.85 -7.65 -5.04
C ALA A 83 15.75 -8.90 -5.05
N SER A 84 15.15 -10.07 -4.80
CA SER A 84 15.84 -11.37 -4.90
C SER A 84 16.00 -11.82 -6.35
N ASP A 85 15.10 -11.39 -7.24
CA ASP A 85 15.13 -11.67 -8.68
C ASP A 85 14.90 -10.37 -9.46
N ALA A 86 15.67 -10.16 -10.54
CA ALA A 86 15.56 -9.02 -11.43
C ALA A 86 14.24 -9.00 -12.23
N ALA A 87 13.58 -10.15 -12.39
CA ALA A 87 12.27 -10.28 -13.03
C ALA A 87 11.08 -10.13 -12.05
N ALA A 88 11.34 -10.01 -10.75
CA ALA A 88 10.29 -9.93 -9.74
C ALA A 88 9.46 -8.64 -9.82
N GLU A 89 8.21 -8.72 -9.38
CA GLU A 89 7.36 -7.55 -9.18
C GLU A 89 8.05 -6.52 -8.28
N ARG A 90 7.99 -5.25 -8.68
CA ARG A 90 8.64 -4.15 -7.94
C ARG A 90 7.82 -3.62 -6.77
N ALA A 91 6.55 -4.02 -6.66
CA ALA A 91 5.73 -3.75 -5.49
C ALA A 91 4.61 -4.79 -5.38
N PHE A 92 4.41 -5.35 -4.19
CA PHE A 92 3.33 -6.30 -3.92
C PHE A 92 2.67 -6.04 -2.55
N LEU A 93 1.50 -6.63 -2.37
CA LEU A 93 0.72 -6.56 -1.14
C LEU A 93 0.78 -7.92 -0.45
N ALA A 94 1.17 -7.95 0.82
CA ALA A 94 1.25 -9.14 1.66
C ALA A 94 0.15 -9.14 2.73
N GLY A 95 -0.19 -10.33 3.23
CA GLY A 95 -1.21 -10.52 4.27
C GLY A 95 -2.63 -10.18 3.81
N ASP A 96 -3.51 -9.98 4.79
CA ASP A 96 -4.94 -9.68 4.63
C ASP A 96 -5.33 -8.42 5.40
N HIS A 97 -6.35 -7.71 4.91
CA HIS A 97 -6.89 -6.58 5.67
C HIS A 97 -7.56 -7.08 6.94
N PRO A 98 -7.43 -6.38 8.08
CA PRO A 98 -8.09 -6.79 9.32
C PRO A 98 -9.62 -6.87 9.19
N ARG A 99 -10.21 -6.07 8.29
CA ARG A 99 -11.64 -6.06 7.98
C ARG A 99 -11.86 -5.74 6.49
N PHE A 100 -11.92 -6.76 5.63
CA PHE A 100 -12.32 -6.66 4.23
C PHE A 100 -12.83 -8.02 3.71
#